data_AF-A0A7R8WEY0-F1
#
_entry.id   AF-A0A7R8WEY0-F1
#
_cell.length_a   1.000
_cell.length_b   1.000
_cell.length_c   1.000
_cell.angle_alpha   90.00
_cell.angle_beta   90.00
_cell.angle_gamma   90.00
#
_symmetry.space_group_name_H-M   'P 1'
#
loop_
_entity.id
_entity.type
_entity.pdbx_description
1 polymer ?
#
loop_
_entity_poly.entity_id
_entity_poly.type
_entity_poly.pdbx_seq_one_letter_code
_entity_poly.pdbx_strand_id
1 'polypeptide(L)'
;MGMTETLFSWLDSPQNTQRLTVQYRMNKAIMALANEVCYDGQLEAGSPEVEEGTMRLRIAVVEERREAWINRALSPAMEDSVLWISTEALKQKGFHVKESAGIVNRCEAAMVQTLLRELQKHGLPAREIGVMAPYRAQVNLLAQMVIHDSDLGQIEVNTVDQFQGQDKEVVIYSCVRSSAESTESDVEAKGILEDHRRLTVAITRAKHKLVIFGNPQ
;
A
#
# COMPACT_ATOMS: atom_id res chain seq x y z
N MET A 1 -3.01 -13.77 -30.95
CA MET A 1 -1.77 -13.17 -30.41
C MET A 1 -1.94 -11.65 -30.50
N GLY A 2 -2.33 -10.95 -29.42
CA GLY A 2 -2.57 -9.50 -29.45
C GLY A 2 -3.73 -8.94 -28.61
N MET A 3 -4.51 -9.79 -27.90
CA MET A 3 -5.67 -9.31 -27.11
C MET A 3 -5.32 -8.58 -25.80
N THR A 4 -4.04 -8.50 -25.42
CA THR A 4 -3.59 -7.84 -24.18
C THR A 4 -2.88 -6.50 -24.40
N GLU A 5 -2.55 -6.16 -25.65
CA GLU A 5 -1.93 -4.88 -25.96
C GLU A 5 -3.00 -3.81 -26.12
N THR A 6 -2.85 -2.72 -25.39
CA THR A 6 -3.75 -1.58 -25.50
C THR A 6 -3.42 -0.79 -26.76
N LEU A 7 -4.41 -0.09 -27.33
CA LEU A 7 -4.18 0.82 -28.46
C LEU A 7 -3.08 1.85 -28.13
N PHE A 8 -2.99 2.29 -26.87
CA PHE A 8 -1.93 3.19 -26.41
C PHE A 8 -0.55 2.53 -26.52
N SER A 9 -0.39 1.30 -26.01
CA SER A 9 0.87 0.54 -26.12
C SER A 9 1.30 0.32 -27.57
N TRP A 10 0.34 0.18 -28.48
CA TRP A 10 0.61 0.00 -29.90
C TRP A 10 1.07 1.30 -30.60
N LEU A 11 0.59 2.45 -30.12
CA LEU A 11 0.92 3.78 -30.65
C LEU A 11 2.07 4.47 -29.92
N ASP A 12 2.52 3.90 -28.80
CA ASP A 12 3.57 4.48 -27.96
C ASP A 12 4.88 4.54 -28.73
N SER A 13 5.28 5.77 -29.04
CA SER A 13 6.52 6.06 -29.74
C SER A 13 7.00 7.45 -29.31
N PRO A 14 8.31 7.70 -29.25
CA PRO A 14 8.85 8.99 -28.82
C PRO A 14 8.36 10.20 -29.65
N GLN A 15 7.80 9.96 -30.84
CA GLN A 15 7.27 10.97 -31.74
C GLN A 15 5.79 11.31 -31.44
N ASN A 16 5.07 10.40 -30.79
CA ASN A 16 3.61 10.49 -30.59
C ASN A 16 3.20 10.54 -29.11
N THR A 17 4.11 10.32 -28.16
CA THR A 17 3.82 10.37 -26.73
C THR A 17 4.70 11.38 -26.00
N GLN A 18 4.09 12.10 -25.06
CA GLN A 18 4.79 13.01 -24.16
C GLN A 18 4.55 12.55 -22.73
N ARG A 19 5.64 12.34 -21.99
CA ARG A 19 5.58 12.00 -20.57
C ARG A 19 5.39 13.25 -19.75
N LEU A 20 4.41 13.23 -18.85
CA LEU A 20 4.24 14.26 -17.83
C LEU A 20 5.06 13.84 -16.61
N THR A 21 6.07 14.64 -16.29
CA THR A 21 7.04 14.36 -15.21
C THR A 21 6.69 15.06 -13.91
N VAL A 22 5.94 16.16 -13.95
CA VAL A 22 5.56 16.93 -12.77
C VAL A 22 4.31 16.33 -12.10
N GLN A 23 4.41 16.03 -10.81
CA GLN A 23 3.32 15.46 -9.99
C GLN A 23 2.97 16.35 -8.78
N TYR A 24 1.71 16.33 -8.35
CA TYR A 24 1.18 17.21 -7.28
C TYR A 24 0.52 16.42 -6.12
N ARG A 25 1.01 15.22 -5.86
CA ARG A 25 0.36 14.24 -4.96
C ARG A 25 1.29 13.71 -3.88
N MET A 26 2.38 13.07 -4.31
CA MET A 26 3.28 12.30 -3.45
C MET A 26 4.33 13.23 -2.86
N ASN A 27 4.60 13.07 -1.57
CA ASN A 27 5.78 13.67 -0.97
C ASN A 27 7.08 13.06 -1.51
N LYS A 28 8.23 13.67 -1.18
CA LYS A 28 9.51 13.23 -1.74
C LYS A 28 9.88 11.78 -1.45
N ALA A 29 9.54 11.25 -0.27
CA ALA A 29 9.88 9.89 0.10
C ALA A 29 9.10 8.86 -0.74
N ILE A 30 7.79 9.07 -0.90
CA ILE A 30 6.95 8.20 -1.71
C ILE A 30 7.28 8.35 -3.20
N MET A 31 7.52 9.58 -3.66
CA MET A 31 7.93 9.86 -5.04
C MET A 31 9.27 9.20 -5.37
N ALA A 32 10.24 9.23 -4.46
CA ALA A 32 11.53 8.56 -4.62
C ALA A 32 11.35 7.05 -4.83
N LEU A 33 10.52 6.41 -4.01
CA LEU A 33 10.18 4.99 -4.20
C LEU A 33 9.47 4.74 -5.54
N ALA A 34 8.51 5.58 -5.92
CA ALA A 34 7.83 5.44 -7.21
C ALA A 34 8.83 5.57 -8.38
N ASN A 35 9.76 6.51 -8.30
CA ASN A 35 10.81 6.73 -9.29
C ASN A 35 11.77 5.55 -9.42
N GLU A 36 12.19 4.97 -8.30
CA GLU A 36 13.05 3.78 -8.28
C GLU A 36 12.34 2.56 -8.88
N VAL A 37 11.05 2.41 -8.58
CA VAL A 37 10.32 1.18 -8.91
C VAL A 37 9.72 1.26 -10.33
N CYS A 38 9.23 2.43 -10.79
CA CYS A 38 8.32 2.47 -11.96
C CYS A 38 8.59 3.58 -12.98
N TYR A 39 9.28 4.66 -12.61
CA TYR A 39 9.32 5.88 -13.42
C TYR A 39 10.74 6.34 -13.80
N ASP A 40 11.75 5.49 -13.60
CA ASP A 40 13.15 5.73 -14.01
C ASP A 40 13.71 7.08 -13.56
N GLY A 41 13.32 7.55 -12.37
CA GLY A 41 13.77 8.85 -11.83
C GLY A 41 13.16 10.09 -12.48
N GLN A 42 12.15 9.95 -13.33
CA GLN A 42 11.62 11.06 -14.13
C GLN A 42 10.58 11.91 -13.41
N LEU A 43 10.01 11.48 -12.27
CA LEU A 43 9.00 12.25 -11.55
C LEU A 43 9.62 13.35 -10.69
N GLU A 44 9.01 14.54 -10.74
CA GLU A 44 9.38 15.72 -9.96
C GLU A 44 8.16 16.30 -9.25
N ALA A 45 8.35 16.79 -8.02
CA ALA A 45 7.27 17.44 -7.28
C ALA A 45 6.97 18.82 -7.89
N GLY A 46 5.68 19.11 -8.10
CA GLY A 46 5.24 20.37 -8.69
C GLY A 46 5.30 21.57 -7.75
N SER A 47 5.48 21.36 -6.44
CA SER A 47 5.72 22.43 -5.47
C SER A 47 6.40 21.91 -4.20
N PRO A 48 7.09 22.78 -3.43
CA PRO A 48 7.70 22.42 -2.14
C PRO A 48 6.67 21.93 -1.11
N GLU A 49 5.44 22.45 -1.15
CA GLU A 49 4.38 22.03 -0.22
C GLU A 49 3.96 20.57 -0.43
N VAL A 50 3.96 20.12 -1.69
CA VAL A 50 3.72 18.71 -2.01
C VAL A 50 4.92 17.87 -1.60
N GLU A 51 6.13 18.33 -1.93
CA GLU A 51 7.38 17.62 -1.66
C GLU A 51 7.59 17.35 -0.16
N GLU A 52 7.31 18.33 0.68
CA GLU A 52 7.46 18.29 2.14
C GLU A 52 6.16 17.89 2.87
N GLY A 53 5.13 17.51 2.12
CA GLY A 53 3.84 17.08 2.65
C GLY A 53 3.97 15.90 3.63
N THR A 54 3.41 16.06 4.83
CA THR A 54 3.39 15.03 5.88
C THR A 54 2.00 14.85 6.44
N MET A 55 1.71 13.66 6.95
CA MET A 55 0.41 13.40 7.54
C MET A 55 0.21 14.25 8.81
N ARG A 56 -1.04 14.64 9.06
CA ARG A 56 -1.38 15.42 10.26
C ARG A 56 -2.16 14.57 11.24
N LEU A 57 -1.53 14.26 12.37
CA LEU A 57 -2.15 13.55 13.48
C LEU A 57 -2.38 14.51 14.66
N ARG A 58 -3.49 14.29 15.37
CA ARG A 58 -3.79 14.90 16.66
C ARG A 58 -3.21 14.03 17.76
N ILE A 59 -1.88 14.00 17.85
CA ILE A 59 -1.22 13.23 18.90
C ILE A 59 -1.40 13.98 20.22
N ALA A 60 -2.29 13.49 21.08
CA ALA A 60 -2.17 13.76 22.50
C ALA A 60 -0.90 13.04 22.96
N VAL A 61 0.07 13.77 23.51
CA VAL A 61 1.30 13.21 24.06
C VAL A 61 0.93 12.33 25.25
N VAL A 62 0.59 11.08 24.97
CA VAL A 62 0.42 10.03 25.96
C VAL A 62 1.42 8.96 25.56
N GLU A 63 2.47 8.82 26.35
CA GLU A 63 3.47 7.75 26.25
C GLU A 63 2.80 6.41 26.61
N GLU A 64 1.89 5.93 25.76
CA GLU A 64 1.47 4.55 25.80
C GLU A 64 2.65 3.70 25.31
N ARG A 65 3.05 2.69 26.09
CA ARG A 65 4.02 1.68 25.65
C ARG A 65 3.46 0.96 24.42
N ARG A 66 3.97 1.34 23.25
CA ARG A 66 3.63 0.75 21.94
C ARG A 66 4.83 0.03 21.36
N GLU A 67 4.56 -0.91 20.48
CA GLU A 67 5.61 -1.55 19.68
C GLU A 67 6.30 -0.50 18.79
N ALA A 68 7.62 -0.66 18.58
CA ALA A 68 8.41 0.33 17.85
C ALA A 68 7.89 0.60 16.43
N TRP A 69 7.35 -0.41 15.76
CA TRP A 69 6.81 -0.25 14.41
C TRP A 69 5.56 0.62 14.37
N ILE A 70 4.72 0.61 15.43
CA ILE A 70 3.53 1.46 15.52
C ILE A 70 3.95 2.92 15.67
N ASN A 71 4.97 3.20 16.49
CA ASN A 71 5.49 4.56 16.67
C ASN A 71 6.02 5.13 15.35
N ARG A 72 6.75 4.33 14.57
CA ARG A 72 7.18 4.72 13.22
C ARG A 72 6.00 4.91 12.27
N ALA A 73 5.01 4.02 12.30
CA ALA A 73 3.82 4.14 11.46
C ALA A 73 3.05 5.44 11.73
N LEU A 74 2.97 5.89 12.98
CA LEU A 74 2.32 7.15 13.37
C LEU A 74 3.23 8.38 13.24
N SER A 75 4.54 8.21 13.11
CA SER A 75 5.50 9.30 12.98
C SER A 75 5.20 10.15 11.73
N PRO A 76 5.01 11.48 11.84
CA PRO A 76 4.89 12.35 10.67
C PRO A 76 6.25 12.63 10.01
N ALA A 77 7.36 12.11 10.53
CA ALA A 77 8.69 12.33 9.97
C ALA A 77 8.79 11.78 8.54
N MET A 78 9.52 12.52 7.69
CA MET A 78 9.66 12.18 6.28
C MET A 78 10.38 10.85 6.06
N GLU A 79 11.36 10.49 6.90
CA GLU A 79 12.01 9.18 6.84
C GLU A 79 11.06 8.00 7.12
N ASP A 80 9.94 8.25 7.78
CA ASP A 80 8.93 7.25 8.10
C ASP A 80 7.71 7.33 7.16
N SER A 81 7.75 8.17 6.11
CA SER A 81 6.67 8.23 5.11
C SER A 81 6.51 6.95 4.31
N VAL A 82 7.57 6.15 4.18
CA VAL A 82 7.51 4.81 3.56
C VAL A 82 8.01 3.81 4.57
N LEU A 83 7.17 2.83 4.93
CA LEU A 83 7.52 1.82 5.91
C LEU A 83 7.24 0.43 5.38
N TRP A 84 8.25 -0.43 5.46
CA TRP A 84 8.09 -1.87 5.31
C TRP A 84 8.05 -2.51 6.70
N ILE A 85 6.92 -3.13 7.04
CA ILE A 85 6.73 -3.86 8.29
C ILE A 85 6.82 -5.35 7.98
N SER A 86 7.95 -5.95 8.37
CA SER A 86 8.17 -7.37 8.18
C SER A 86 7.29 -8.20 9.11
N THR A 87 6.55 -9.14 8.53
CA THR A 87 5.77 -10.15 9.27
C THR A 87 6.55 -11.44 9.54
N GLU A 88 7.84 -11.47 9.21
CA GLU A 88 8.72 -12.65 9.35
C GLU A 88 8.87 -13.11 10.81
N ALA A 89 9.00 -12.20 11.77
CA ALA A 89 9.17 -12.57 13.18
C ALA A 89 7.91 -13.24 13.78
N LEU A 90 6.77 -13.10 13.10
CA LEU A 90 5.48 -13.67 13.49
C LEU A 90 5.23 -15.03 12.82
N LYS A 91 6.25 -15.61 12.16
CA LYS A 91 6.28 -16.98 11.59
C LYS A 91 6.02 -18.06 12.67
N GLN A 92 4.75 -18.25 13.04
CA GLN A 92 4.27 -19.58 13.41
C GLN A 92 3.76 -20.26 12.13
N LYS A 93 4.19 -21.50 11.88
CA LYS A 93 3.96 -22.24 10.63
C LYS A 93 2.49 -22.16 10.15
N GLY A 94 2.26 -21.79 8.88
CA GLY A 94 0.93 -21.84 8.23
C GLY A 94 0.08 -20.57 8.32
N PHE A 95 0.68 -19.38 8.21
CA PHE A 95 -0.02 -18.12 8.47
C PHE A 95 -0.90 -17.59 7.35
N HIS A 96 -0.53 -17.86 6.09
CA HIS A 96 -1.49 -17.69 5.02
C HIS A 96 -2.29 -18.97 4.89
N VAL A 97 -3.58 -18.91 5.19
CA VAL A 97 -4.45 -20.08 5.05
C VAL A 97 -5.01 -20.01 3.65
N LYS A 98 -4.78 -21.06 2.85
CA LYS A 98 -5.55 -21.26 1.62
C LYS A 98 -6.93 -21.72 2.03
N GLU A 99 -7.83 -20.77 2.25
CA GLU A 99 -9.23 -21.04 2.49
C GLU A 99 -9.92 -21.37 1.17
N SER A 100 -11.12 -21.96 1.23
CA SER A 100 -11.93 -22.26 0.04
C SER A 100 -12.19 -21.02 -0.83
N ALA A 101 -12.16 -19.83 -0.24
CA ALA A 101 -12.37 -18.53 -0.90
C ALA A 101 -11.08 -17.86 -1.42
N GLY A 102 -9.89 -18.37 -1.09
CA GLY A 102 -8.60 -17.81 -1.53
C GLY A 102 -7.53 -17.75 -0.45
N ILE A 103 -6.48 -16.97 -0.70
CA ILE A 103 -5.34 -16.81 0.21
C ILE A 103 -5.60 -15.61 1.14
N VAL A 104 -5.48 -15.82 2.44
CA VAL A 104 -5.60 -14.78 3.48
C VAL A 104 -4.42 -14.84 4.43
N ASN A 105 -3.91 -13.70 4.90
CA ASN A 105 -2.92 -13.62 5.96
C ASN A 105 -3.53 -12.90 7.16
N ARG A 106 -3.90 -13.69 8.18
CA ARG A 106 -4.58 -13.18 9.39
C ARG A 106 -3.66 -12.36 10.29
N CYS A 107 -2.35 -12.59 10.26
CA CYS A 107 -1.37 -11.78 10.99
C CYS A 107 -1.33 -10.37 10.41
N GLU A 108 -1.10 -10.27 9.10
CA GLU A 108 -1.13 -8.97 8.41
C GLU A 108 -2.46 -8.26 8.65
N ALA A 109 -3.58 -8.98 8.56
CA ALA A 109 -4.89 -8.40 8.80
C ALA A 109 -5.05 -7.82 10.23
N ALA A 110 -4.55 -8.54 11.24
CA ALA A 110 -4.56 -8.06 12.63
C ALA A 110 -3.66 -6.82 12.80
N MET A 111 -2.44 -6.83 12.24
CA MET A 111 -1.53 -5.68 12.31
C MET A 111 -2.11 -4.45 11.60
N VAL A 112 -2.72 -4.64 10.43
CA VAL A 112 -3.43 -3.59 9.69
C VAL A 112 -4.55 -3.02 10.56
N GLN A 113 -5.40 -3.86 11.17
CA GLN A 113 -6.47 -3.38 12.06
C GLN A 113 -5.93 -2.58 13.25
N THR A 114 -4.86 -3.05 13.90
CA THR A 114 -4.19 -2.31 14.99
C THR A 114 -3.74 -0.93 14.51
N LEU A 115 -3.08 -0.84 13.35
CA LEU A 115 -2.65 0.44 12.81
C LEU A 115 -3.83 1.37 12.47
N LEU A 116 -4.91 0.83 11.90
CA LEU A 116 -6.11 1.61 11.57
C LEU A 116 -6.73 2.24 12.83
N ARG A 117 -6.86 1.47 13.91
CA ARG A 117 -7.36 1.97 15.20
C ARG A 117 -6.50 3.12 15.70
N GLU A 118 -5.19 2.97 15.63
CA GLU A 118 -4.28 4.00 16.09
C GLU A 118 -4.34 5.26 15.23
N LEU A 119 -4.42 5.14 13.91
CA LEU A 119 -4.58 6.29 13.02
C LEU A 119 -5.88 7.05 13.29
N GLN A 120 -7.00 6.34 13.47
CA GLN A 120 -8.28 6.98 13.78
C GLN A 120 -8.32 7.58 15.20
N LYS A 121 -7.74 6.89 16.19
CA LYS A 121 -7.58 7.38 17.57
C LYS A 121 -6.80 8.70 17.59
N HIS A 122 -5.78 8.82 16.75
CA HIS A 122 -4.99 10.05 16.58
C HIS A 122 -5.61 11.04 15.56
N GLY A 123 -6.89 10.89 15.25
CA GLY A 123 -7.70 11.90 14.56
C GLY A 123 -7.57 11.92 13.04
N LEU A 124 -6.96 10.90 12.42
CA LEU A 124 -6.97 10.77 10.97
C LEU A 124 -8.36 10.32 10.48
N PRO A 125 -9.04 11.07 9.60
CA PRO A 125 -10.37 10.70 9.13
C PRO A 125 -10.35 9.41 8.31
N ALA A 126 -11.34 8.54 8.52
CA ALA A 126 -11.47 7.27 7.78
C ALA A 126 -11.35 7.42 6.25
N ARG A 127 -11.92 8.49 5.69
CA ARG A 127 -11.89 8.80 4.25
C ARG A 127 -10.49 9.08 3.69
N GLU A 128 -9.54 9.47 4.55
CA GLU A 128 -8.15 9.77 4.20
C GLU A 128 -7.24 8.53 4.28
N ILE A 129 -7.80 7.38 4.65
CA ILE A 129 -7.10 6.10 4.76
C ILE A 129 -7.59 5.17 3.65
N GLY A 130 -6.66 4.52 2.96
CA GLY A 130 -6.94 3.45 2.02
C GLY A 130 -6.21 2.18 2.39
N VAL A 131 -6.89 1.04 2.34
CA VAL A 131 -6.29 -0.27 2.54
C VAL A 131 -6.39 -1.07 1.24
N MET A 132 -5.26 -1.62 0.82
CA MET A 132 -5.15 -2.39 -0.41
C MET A 132 -4.51 -3.75 -0.16
N ALA A 133 -5.00 -4.76 -0.88
CA ALA A 133 -4.37 -6.07 -0.93
C ALA A 133 -4.54 -6.68 -2.34
N PRO A 134 -3.62 -7.55 -2.79
CA PRO A 134 -3.72 -8.17 -4.11
C PRO A 134 -4.81 -9.26 -4.18
N TYR A 135 -5.12 -9.92 -3.05
CA TYR A 135 -6.07 -11.03 -2.99
C TYR A 135 -7.44 -10.59 -2.49
N ARG A 136 -8.50 -10.92 -3.26
CA ARG A 136 -9.90 -10.64 -2.87
C ARG A 136 -10.28 -11.25 -1.52
N ALA A 137 -9.78 -12.44 -1.20
CA ALA A 137 -10.05 -13.07 0.10
C ALA A 137 -9.49 -12.23 1.27
N GLN A 138 -8.28 -11.67 1.11
CA GLN A 138 -7.70 -10.76 2.10
C GLN A 138 -8.50 -9.46 2.22
N VAL A 139 -8.90 -8.89 1.08
CA VAL A 139 -9.76 -7.68 1.05
C VAL A 139 -11.07 -7.93 1.79
N ASN A 140 -11.73 -9.06 1.55
CA ASN A 140 -12.97 -9.42 2.24
C ASN A 140 -12.75 -9.56 3.76
N LEU A 141 -11.66 -10.22 4.18
CA LEU A 141 -11.30 -10.35 5.59
C LEU A 141 -11.09 -8.98 6.23
N LEU A 142 -10.26 -8.13 5.63
CA LEU A 142 -9.97 -6.78 6.12
C LEU A 142 -11.24 -5.91 6.15
N ALA A 143 -12.07 -5.96 5.11
CA ALA A 143 -13.32 -5.21 5.05
C ALA A 143 -14.29 -5.64 6.18
N GLN A 144 -14.42 -6.95 6.43
CA GLN A 144 -15.21 -7.45 7.56
C GLN A 144 -14.64 -6.98 8.90
N MET A 145 -13.32 -7.04 9.08
CA MET A 145 -12.67 -6.56 10.31
C MET A 145 -12.89 -5.06 10.53
N VAL A 146 -12.88 -4.24 9.48
CA VAL A 146 -13.21 -2.81 9.56
C VAL A 146 -14.69 -2.59 9.89
N ILE A 147 -15.61 -3.30 9.24
CA ILE A 147 -17.06 -3.14 9.44
C ILE A 147 -17.49 -3.54 10.87
N HIS A 148 -16.89 -4.59 11.43
CA HIS A 148 -17.24 -5.11 12.75
C HIS A 148 -16.56 -4.38 13.91
N ASP A 149 -15.69 -3.42 13.62
CA ASP A 149 -14.94 -2.66 14.62
C ASP A 149 -15.59 -1.30 14.85
N SER A 150 -16.24 -1.13 16.00
CA SER A 150 -16.95 0.11 16.32
C SER A 150 -16.05 1.34 16.43
N ASP A 151 -14.74 1.13 16.63
CA ASP A 151 -13.77 2.22 16.72
C ASP A 151 -13.30 2.69 15.33
N LEU A 152 -13.70 1.98 14.27
CA LEU A 152 -13.34 2.29 12.89
C LEU A 152 -14.52 2.89 12.11
N GLY A 153 -14.30 4.08 11.56
CA GLY A 153 -15.18 4.66 10.54
C GLY A 153 -15.11 3.93 9.19
N GLN A 154 -15.82 4.46 8.19
CA GLN A 154 -15.86 3.90 6.83
C GLN A 154 -14.52 4.07 6.10
N ILE A 155 -13.59 3.14 6.33
CA ILE A 155 -12.30 3.07 5.63
C ILE A 155 -12.49 2.27 4.33
N GLU A 156 -11.90 2.77 3.26
CA GLU A 156 -11.93 2.10 1.96
C GLU A 156 -10.94 0.92 1.95
N VAL A 157 -11.47 -0.29 1.77
CA VAL A 157 -10.68 -1.52 1.63
C VAL A 157 -11.02 -2.17 0.30
N ASN A 158 -10.06 -2.23 -0.63
CA ASN A 158 -10.28 -2.73 -1.98
C ASN A 158 -9.06 -3.51 -2.51
N THR A 159 -9.26 -4.28 -3.58
CA THR A 159 -8.09 -4.78 -4.33
C THR A 159 -7.44 -3.62 -5.07
N VAL A 160 -6.17 -3.75 -5.43
CA VAL A 160 -5.48 -2.72 -6.20
C VAL A 160 -6.21 -2.39 -7.51
N ASP A 161 -6.68 -3.41 -8.23
CA ASP A 161 -7.41 -3.24 -9.49
C ASP A 161 -8.80 -2.58 -9.30
N GLN A 162 -9.40 -2.72 -8.10
CA GLN A 162 -10.69 -2.13 -7.75
C GLN A 162 -10.56 -0.82 -6.97
N PHE A 163 -9.34 -0.39 -6.65
CA PHE A 163 -9.08 0.86 -5.97
C PHE A 163 -9.32 2.02 -6.96
N GLN A 164 -10.60 2.31 -7.17
CA GLN A 164 -11.08 3.41 -8.00
C GLN A 164 -11.20 4.72 -7.21
N GLY A 165 -10.73 4.73 -5.96
CA GLY A 165 -10.67 5.91 -5.11
C GLY A 165 -9.66 6.96 -5.59
N GLN A 166 -9.95 8.21 -5.24
CA GLN A 166 -8.96 9.28 -5.20
C GLN A 166 -7.83 8.90 -4.23
N ASP A 167 -6.73 9.64 -4.34
CA ASP A 167 -5.53 9.39 -3.56
C ASP A 167 -5.77 9.70 -2.08
N LYS A 168 -5.10 8.94 -1.22
CA LYS A 168 -5.31 8.96 0.24
C LYS A 168 -4.10 9.56 0.93
N GLU A 169 -4.31 10.21 2.06
CA GLU A 169 -3.23 10.70 2.91
C GLU A 169 -2.32 9.54 3.35
N VAL A 170 -2.96 8.43 3.74
CA VAL A 170 -2.30 7.19 4.17
C VAL A 170 -2.82 6.01 3.36
N VAL A 171 -1.92 5.26 2.74
CA VAL A 171 -2.21 3.96 2.13
C VAL A 171 -1.51 2.85 2.90
N ILE A 172 -2.26 1.79 3.18
CA ILE A 172 -1.76 0.56 3.79
C ILE A 172 -1.88 -0.57 2.77
N TYR A 173 -0.78 -1.25 2.49
CA TYR A 173 -0.73 -2.37 1.55
C TYR A 173 -0.39 -3.67 2.29
N SER A 174 -1.22 -4.70 2.14
CA SER A 174 -0.97 -6.05 2.67
C SER A 174 -0.57 -6.98 1.53
N CYS A 175 0.67 -7.47 1.55
CA CYS A 175 1.24 -8.34 0.52
C CYS A 175 0.66 -9.75 0.54
N VAL A 176 0.27 -10.25 1.72
CA VAL A 176 -0.32 -11.58 1.98
C VAL A 176 0.63 -12.77 1.75
N ARG A 177 1.40 -12.80 0.66
CA ARG A 177 2.29 -13.91 0.30
C ARG A 177 3.69 -13.77 0.92
N SER A 178 4.30 -14.93 1.20
CA SER A 178 5.74 -15.11 1.44
C SER A 178 6.32 -15.92 0.28
N SER A 179 7.50 -15.57 -0.25
CA SER A 179 8.05 -16.21 -1.46
C SER A 179 8.38 -17.70 -1.29
N ALA A 180 8.49 -18.18 -0.05
CA ALA A 180 8.98 -19.53 0.25
C ALA A 180 8.10 -20.70 -0.26
N GLU A 181 6.93 -20.46 -0.85
CA GLU A 181 6.01 -21.51 -1.33
C GLU A 181 5.74 -21.51 -2.84
N SER A 182 6.36 -20.63 -3.63
CA SER A 182 6.17 -20.64 -5.09
C SER A 182 7.21 -21.52 -5.78
N THR A 183 6.78 -22.70 -6.24
CA THR A 183 7.51 -23.52 -7.21
C THR A 183 6.71 -23.52 -8.52
N GLU A 184 7.34 -23.09 -9.62
CA GLU A 184 7.05 -23.32 -11.06
C GLU A 184 6.60 -22.13 -11.96
N SER A 185 7.52 -21.77 -12.89
CA SER A 185 7.44 -21.39 -14.32
C SER A 185 6.35 -20.44 -14.87
N ASP A 186 6.76 -19.53 -15.77
CA ASP A 186 6.06 -18.62 -16.73
C ASP A 186 4.80 -17.85 -16.28
N VAL A 187 3.91 -18.50 -15.53
CA VAL A 187 2.86 -17.87 -14.72
C VAL A 187 3.47 -16.99 -13.63
N GLU A 188 4.66 -17.33 -13.12
CA GLU A 188 5.44 -16.49 -12.19
C GLU A 188 5.84 -15.16 -12.83
N ALA A 189 6.35 -15.15 -14.06
CA ALA A 189 6.75 -13.89 -14.72
C ALA A 189 5.54 -12.95 -14.91
N LYS A 190 4.38 -13.49 -15.31
CA LYS A 190 3.13 -12.71 -15.38
C LYS A 190 2.63 -12.28 -14.00
N GLY A 191 2.70 -13.16 -13.00
CA GLY A 191 2.32 -12.84 -11.62
C GLY A 191 3.20 -11.74 -11.02
N ILE A 192 4.51 -11.79 -11.25
CA ILE A 192 5.50 -10.78 -10.83
C ILE A 192 5.25 -9.45 -11.55
N LEU A 193 4.97 -9.46 -12.86
CA LEU A 193 4.63 -8.24 -13.61
C LEU A 193 3.29 -7.64 -13.15
N GLU A 194 2.29 -8.47 -12.87
CA GLU A 194 1.02 -8.03 -12.28
C GLU A 194 1.22 -7.47 -10.87
N ASP A 195 2.01 -8.14 -10.03
CA ASP A 195 2.30 -7.71 -8.67
C ASP A 195 3.15 -6.43 -8.64
N HIS A 196 4.07 -6.27 -9.60
CA HIS A 196 4.81 -5.04 -9.79
C HIS A 196 3.88 -3.88 -10.16
N ARG A 197 3.00 -4.06 -11.17
CA ARG A 197 1.99 -3.05 -11.53
C ARG A 197 1.07 -2.73 -10.34
N ARG A 198 0.66 -3.76 -9.59
CA ARG A 198 -0.19 -3.58 -8.41
C ARG A 198 0.54 -2.80 -7.31
N LEU A 199 1.82 -3.05 -7.11
CA LEU A 199 2.65 -2.30 -6.18
C LEU A 199 2.81 -0.85 -6.63
N THR A 200 3.07 -0.59 -7.91
CA THR A 200 3.09 0.78 -8.49
C THR A 200 1.82 1.55 -8.17
N VAL A 201 0.67 0.92 -8.39
CA VAL A 201 -0.62 1.55 -8.11
C VAL A 201 -0.77 1.79 -6.61
N ALA A 202 -0.42 0.83 -5.74
CA ALA A 202 -0.48 1.04 -4.30
C ALA A 202 0.41 2.20 -3.83
N ILE A 203 1.66 2.29 -4.33
CA ILE A 203 2.60 3.37 -4.03
C ILE A 203 2.03 4.72 -4.45
N THR A 204 1.59 4.82 -5.70
CA THR A 204 1.14 6.10 -6.29
C THR A 204 -0.20 6.61 -5.75
N ARG A 205 -0.90 5.83 -4.91
CA ARG A 205 -2.14 6.23 -4.25
C ARG A 205 -1.91 6.89 -2.89
N ALA A 206 -0.71 6.80 -2.35
CA ALA A 206 -0.33 7.44 -1.09
C ALA A 206 0.14 8.88 -1.34
N LYS A 207 -0.34 9.84 -0.54
CA LYS A 207 0.15 11.22 -0.56
C LYS A 207 1.30 11.44 0.42
N HIS A 208 1.11 11.03 1.68
CA HIS A 208 2.03 11.38 2.77
C HIS A 208 2.57 10.17 3.54
N LYS A 209 1.84 9.06 3.57
CA LYS A 209 2.35 7.81 4.13
C LYS A 209 1.91 6.56 3.39
N LEU A 210 2.88 5.68 3.17
CA LEU A 210 2.72 4.33 2.66
C LEU A 210 3.25 3.33 3.70
N VAL A 211 2.40 2.42 4.17
CA VAL A 211 2.81 1.31 5.04
C VAL A 211 2.55 0.00 4.33
N ILE A 212 3.61 -0.78 4.13
CA ILE A 212 3.57 -2.08 3.48
C ILE A 212 3.80 -3.17 4.51
N PHE A 213 2.86 -4.09 4.64
CA PHE A 213 3.00 -5.31 5.44
C PHE A 213 3.31 -6.47 4.52
N GLY A 214 4.39 -7.20 4.81
CA GLY A 214 4.76 -8.34 4.00
C GLY A 214 5.99 -9.07 4.54
N ASN A 215 6.27 -10.23 3.95
CA ASN A 215 7.51 -10.94 4.21
C ASN A 215 8.57 -10.49 3.17
N PRO A 216 9.74 -10.00 3.60
CA PRO A 216 10.81 -9.60 2.68
C PRO A 216 11.48 -10.76 1.95
N GLN A 217 11.26 -12.01 2.39
CA GLN A 217 11.76 -13.22 1.73
C GLN A 217 10.85 -13.64 0.60
#